data_AF-C4YZQ0-F1
#
_entry.id   AF-C4YZQ0-F1
#
_cell.length_a   1.000
_cell.length_b   1.000
_cell.length_c   1.000
_cell.angle_alpha   90.00
_cell.angle_beta   90.00
_cell.angle_gamma   90.00
#
_symmetry.space_group_name_H-M   'P 1'
#
loop_
_entity.id
_entity.type
_entity.pdbx_description
1 polymer ?
#
loop_
_entity_poly.entity_id
_entity_poly.type
_entity_poly.pdbx_seq_one_letter_code
_entity_poly.pdbx_strand_id
1 'polypeptide(L)' 'MAKVGYARVSSSGQSLDVQLDKLKDCDKIFQEKKSGLDGTRSVLKNALDYVREGDIFIVTKLDRLTLYSTSM' A
#
# COMPACT_ATOMS: atom_id res chain seq x y z
N MET A 1 11.31 16.49 0.13
CA MET A 1 10.33 15.58 0.75
C MET A 1 9.39 15.12 -0.35
N ALA A 2 9.30 13.81 -0.58
CA ALA A 2 8.33 13.22 -1.49
C ALA A 2 7.21 12.52 -0.69
N LYS A 3 6.00 12.51 -1.25
CA LYS A 3 4.88 11.68 -0.81
C LYS A 3 4.91 10.36 -1.58
N VAL A 4 5.06 9.27 -0.85
CA VAL A 4 5.12 7.92 -1.41
C VAL A 4 3.87 7.15 -0.99
N GLY A 5 2.99 6.86 -1.95
CA GLY A 5 1.76 6.13 -1.74
C GLY A 5 1.94 4.62 -1.90
N TYR A 6 1.24 3.84 -1.07
CA TYR A 6 1.14 2.40 -1.24
C TYR A 6 -0.33 1.93 -1.16
N ALA A 7 -0.78 1.22 -2.19
CA ALA A 7 -2.11 0.65 -2.33
C ALA A 7 -2.06 -0.88 -2.46
N ARG A 8 -2.97 -1.57 -1.78
CA ARG A 8 -3.07 -3.04 -1.83
C ARG A 8 -4.50 -3.52 -1.88
N VAL A 9 -4.78 -4.53 -2.69
CA VAL A 9 -6.09 -5.23 -2.69
C VAL A 9 -5.88 -6.74 -2.66
N SER A 10 -6.58 -7.44 -1.76
CA SER A 10 -6.82 -8.88 -1.90
C SER A 10 -7.80 -9.09 -3.05
N SER A 11 -7.66 -10.19 -3.79
CA SER A 11 -8.34 -10.47 -5.06
C SER A 11 -9.82 -10.05 -5.13
N SER A 12 -10.22 -9.57 -6.32
CA SER A 12 -11.60 -9.40 -6.84
C SER A 12 -12.64 -8.91 -5.83
N GLY A 13 -12.70 -7.58 -5.63
CA GLY A 13 -13.86 -6.94 -5.00
C GLY A 13 -13.60 -5.59 -4.35
N GLN A 14 -12.35 -5.30 -3.96
CA GLN A 14 -11.97 -3.98 -3.44
C GLN A 14 -11.38 -3.12 -4.55
N SER A 15 -11.94 -1.92 -4.75
CA SER A 15 -11.54 -1.01 -5.83
C SER A 15 -10.15 -0.44 -5.55
N LEU A 16 -9.15 -1.00 -6.24
CA LEU A 16 -7.81 -0.44 -6.32
C LEU A 16 -7.90 1.02 -6.78
N ASP A 17 -8.81 1.32 -7.71
CA ASP A 17 -9.03 2.66 -8.24
C ASP A 17 -9.41 3.68 -7.17
N VAL A 18 -10.21 3.30 -6.16
CA VAL A 18 -10.56 4.17 -5.03
C VAL A 18 -9.33 4.46 -4.15
N GLN A 19 -8.41 3.49 -4.03
CA GLN A 19 -7.15 3.73 -3.32
C GLN A 19 -6.23 4.64 -4.14
N LEU A 20 -6.17 4.44 -5.47
CA LEU A 20 -5.35 5.27 -6.36
C LEU A 20 -5.84 6.71 -6.41
N ASP A 21 -7.16 6.96 -6.45
CA ASP A 21 -7.69 8.32 -6.41
C ASP A 21 -7.33 9.05 -5.10
N LYS A 22 -7.32 8.34 -3.97
CA LYS A 22 -6.87 8.90 -2.68
C LYS A 22 -5.37 9.16 -2.62
N LEU A 23 -4.58 8.49 -3.46
CA LEU A 23 -3.13 8.61 -3.52
C LEU A 23 -2.65 9.49 -4.68
N LYS A 24 -3.55 10.08 -5.47
CA LYS A 24 -3.21 10.82 -6.69
C LYS A 24 -2.24 11.99 -6.48
N ASP A 25 -2.21 12.56 -5.27
CA ASP A 25 -1.32 13.65 -4.90
C ASP A 25 0.05 13.17 -4.36
N CYS A 26 0.34 11.86 -4.47
CA CYS A 26 1.64 11.30 -4.16
C CYS A 26 2.58 11.39 -5.37
N ASP A 27 3.85 11.71 -5.13
CA ASP A 27 4.90 11.76 -6.15
C ASP A 27 5.20 10.37 -6.73
N LYS A 28 5.03 9.32 -5.92
CA LYS A 28 5.21 7.93 -6.34
C LYS A 28 4.15 7.05 -5.72
N ILE A 29 3.53 6.17 -6.52
CA ILE A 29 2.54 5.20 -6.05
C ILE A 29 3.02 3.79 -6.34
N PHE A 30 2.99 2.94 -5.32
CA PHE A 30 3.20 1.50 -5.40
C PHE A 30 1.85 0.79 -5.24
N GLN A 31 1.57 -0.19 -6.08
CA GLN A 31 0.32 -0.94 -6.04
C GLN A 31 0.55 -2.43 -6.15
N GLU A 32 -0.15 -3.22 -5.35
CA GLU A 32 -0.14 -4.68 -5.49
C GLU A 32 -1.51 -5.32 -5.31
N LYS A 33 -1.79 -6.32 -6.16
CA LYS A 33 -2.97 -7.17 -6.08
C LYS A 33 -2.59 -8.48 -5.43
N LYS A 34 -2.47 -8.45 -4.11
CA LYS A 34 -2.06 -9.60 -3.31
C LYS A 34 -2.79 -9.66 -1.97
N SER A 35 -3.15 -10.87 -1.56
CA SER A 35 -3.69 -11.09 -0.24
C SER A 35 -2.66 -10.69 0.81
N GLY A 36 -3.12 -10.11 1.92
CA GLY A 36 -2.23 -9.79 3.03
C GLY A 36 -1.54 -11.05 3.57
N LEU A 37 -2.19 -12.21 3.44
CA LEU A 37 -1.76 -13.53 3.90
C LEU A 37 -0.63 -14.15 3.06
N ASP A 38 -0.39 -13.66 1.84
CA ASP A 38 0.75 -14.11 1.06
C ASP A 38 2.02 -13.43 1.56
N GLY A 39 2.92 -14.22 2.16
CA GLY A 39 4.15 -13.73 2.80
C GLY A 39 5.16 -13.05 1.86
N THR A 40 4.96 -13.10 0.53
CA THR A 40 5.85 -12.48 -0.46
C THR A 40 5.34 -11.09 -0.87
N ARG A 41 5.54 -10.09 -0.01
CA ARG A 41 5.16 -8.67 -0.26
C ARG A 41 6.27 -7.88 -0.95
N SER A 42 6.64 -8.29 -2.16
CA SER A 42 7.76 -7.70 -2.92
C SER A 42 7.55 -6.21 -3.22
N VAL A 43 6.31 -5.80 -3.51
CA VAL A 43 6.00 -4.39 -3.83
C VAL A 43 6.08 -3.51 -2.60
N LEU A 44 5.54 -3.95 -1.45
CA LEU A 44 5.72 -3.23 -0.18
C LEU A 44 7.19 -3.06 0.16
N LYS A 45 8.01 -4.10 0.02
CA LYS A 45 9.46 -4.02 0.24
C LYS A 45 10.09 -2.95 -0.66
N ASN A 46 9.79 -2.96 -1.95
CA ASN A 46 10.29 -1.96 -2.89
C ASN A 46 9.84 -0.54 -2.53
N ALA A 47 8.62 -0.38 -2.01
CA ALA A 47 8.11 0.91 -1.56
C ALA A 47 8.88 1.42 -0.34
N LEU A 48 9.17 0.54 0.62
CA LEU A 48 9.97 0.87 1.80
C LEU A 48 11.43 1.16 1.46
N ASP A 49 12.02 0.39 0.53
CA ASP A 49 13.38 0.62 0.04
C ASP A 49 13.52 1.94 -0.76
N TYR A 50 12.41 2.45 -1.30
CA TYR A 50 12.35 3.72 -2.04
C TYR A 50 12.28 4.94 -1.11
N VAL A 51 11.58 4.82 0.02
CA VAL A 51 11.38 5.90 0.99
C VAL A 51 12.71 6.28 1.63
N ARG A 52 13.02 7.58 1.64
CA ARG A 52 14.21 8.13 2.29
C ARG A 52 13.82 8.92 3.54
N GLU A 53 14.81 9.27 4.34
CA GLU A 53 14.61 10.17 5.47
C GLU A 53 14.02 11.50 4.99
N GLY A 54 12.95 11.94 5.66
CA GLY A 54 12.20 13.15 5.30
C GLY A 54 11.06 12.92 4.29
N ASP A 55 10.90 11.73 3.71
CA ASP A 55 9.73 11.41 2.90
C ASP A 55 8.51 11.04 3.75
N ILE A 56 7.31 11.19 3.17
CA ILE A 56 6.05 10.84 3.81
C ILE A 56 5.50 9.58 3.14
N PHE A 57 5.39 8.49 3.89
CA PHE A 57 4.79 7.25 3.40
C PHE A 57 3.30 7.20 3.72
N ILE A 58 2.46 7.14 2.68
CA ILE A 58 1.01 7.26 2.75
C ILE A 58 0.37 5.92 2.37
N VAL A 59 -0.51 5.42 3.25
CA VAL A 59 -1.33 4.23 2.99
C VAL A 59 -2.80 4.57 3.19
N THR A 60 -3.68 3.98 2.39
CA THR A 60 -5.11 4.31 2.47
C THR A 60 -5.82 3.70 3.68
N LYS A 61 -5.28 2.60 4.23
CA LYS A 61 -5.75 1.93 5.44
C LYS A 61 -4.60 1.15 6.09
N LEU A 62 -4.60 1.04 7.42
CA LEU A 62 -3.57 0.32 8.20
C LEU A 62 -3.57 -1.20 7.95
N ASP A 63 -4.74 -1.79 7.69
CA ASP A 63 -4.87 -3.22 7.31
C ASP A 63 -4.12 -3.57 6.01
N ARG A 64 -3.72 -2.57 5.22
CA ARG A 64 -2.88 -2.75 4.02
C ARG A 64 -1.43 -3.07 4.39
N LEU A 65 -0.96 -2.63 5.55
CA LEU A 65 0.38 -2.89 6.08
C LEU A 65 0.43 -4.11 7.00
N THR A 66 -0.66 -4.46 7.68
CA THR A 66 -0.66 -5.53 8.69
C THR A 66 -1.12 -6.88 8.14
N LEU A 67 -0.85 -7.95 8.89
CA LEU A 67 -1.21 -9.34 8.58
C LEU A 67 -2.47 -9.82 9.32
N TYR A 68 -3.08 -8.98 10.17
CA TYR A 68 -4.10 -9.44 11.09
C TYR A 68 -5.51 -9.19 10.55
N SER A 69 -6.16 -10.27 10.11
CA SER A 69 -7.61 -10.37 10.17
C SER A 69 -7.97 -10.53 11.63
N THR A 70 -8.31 -9.45 12.33
CA THR A 70 -9.03 -9.59 13.60
C THR A 70 -10.44 -10.04 13.24
N SER A 71 -10.63 -11.35 13.11
CA SER A 71 -11.95 -11.94 13.22
C SER A 71 -12.39 -11.74 14.66
N MET A 72 -13.36 -10.84 14.87
CA MET A 72 -14.21 -10.88 16.06
C MET A 72 -15.29 -11.93 15.84
#